data_AF-A0A938IW35-F1
#
_entry.id   AF-A0A938IW35-F1
#
_cell.length_a   1.000
_cell.length_b   1.000
_cell.length_c   1.000
_cell.angle_alpha   90.00
_cell.angle_beta   90.00
_cell.angle_gamma   90.00
#
_symmetry.space_group_name_H-M   'P 1'
#
loop_
_entity.id
_entity.type
_entity.pdbx_description
1 polymer ?
#
loop_
_entity_poly.entity_id
_entity_poly.type
_entity_poly.pdbx_seq_one_letter_code
_entity_poly.pdbx_strand_id
1 'polypeptide(L)'
;MHGEATTTTRSKRLKPYQLSIILGCGIGVFTLVSGIVPAITGWESDSPVHRTVFGGIPGPLKIAFYTVIPVMLIWGSLRFADRIRNWERGAPDDRRTTRKNVKRRLADFRAGVYMRTLLRDSAAGLMHSMIYFGFLVLLGVTTVLEIDHQMPPALKFLHGDVYRGYAL
;
A
#
# COMPACT_ATOMS: atom_id res chain seq x y z
N MET A 1 -41.55 -25.24 32.19
CA MET A 1 -40.18 -24.77 32.52
C MET A 1 -39.52 -24.30 31.23
N HIS A 2 -38.96 -23.11 31.27
CA HIS A 2 -38.51 -22.31 30.12
C HIS A 2 -37.37 -22.96 29.32
N GLY A 3 -37.52 -23.00 27.99
CA GLY A 3 -36.43 -23.30 27.07
C GLY A 3 -35.52 -22.09 26.93
N GLU A 4 -34.29 -22.22 27.43
CA GLU A 4 -33.28 -21.18 27.41
C GLU A 4 -32.72 -21.03 25.98
N ALA A 5 -33.04 -19.93 25.31
CA ALA A 5 -32.48 -19.60 24.02
C ALA A 5 -31.00 -19.22 24.18
N THR A 6 -30.09 -20.15 23.86
CA THR A 6 -28.66 -19.89 23.77
C THR A 6 -28.41 -18.76 22.76
N THR A 7 -28.18 -17.57 23.27
CA THR A 7 -27.90 -16.38 22.48
C THR A 7 -26.46 -16.50 21.98
N THR A 8 -26.27 -17.02 20.77
CA THR A 8 -24.93 -17.11 20.18
C THR A 8 -24.45 -15.69 19.88
N THR A 9 -23.50 -15.20 20.66
CA THR A 9 -22.88 -13.89 20.48
C THR A 9 -22.20 -13.86 19.11
N ARG A 10 -22.88 -13.29 18.11
CA ARG A 10 -22.32 -13.12 16.76
C ARG A 10 -21.10 -12.21 16.87
N SER A 11 -19.91 -12.79 16.78
CA SER A 11 -18.63 -12.07 16.73
C SER A 11 -18.76 -10.88 15.77
N LYS A 12 -18.53 -9.65 16.25
CA LYS A 12 -18.49 -8.44 15.41
C LYS A 12 -17.32 -8.55 14.42
N ARG A 13 -17.60 -9.08 13.23
CA ARG A 13 -16.63 -9.10 12.13
C ARG A 13 -16.53 -7.70 11.54
N LEU A 14 -15.30 -7.24 11.27
CA LEU A 14 -15.08 -5.98 10.56
C LEU A 14 -15.77 -6.03 9.20
N LYS A 15 -16.56 -5.00 8.90
CA LYS A 15 -17.19 -4.86 7.58
C LYS A 15 -16.17 -4.36 6.57
N PRO A 16 -16.23 -4.81 5.30
CA PRO A 16 -15.31 -4.37 4.24
C PRO A 16 -15.13 -2.85 4.15
N TYR A 17 -16.19 -2.04 4.28
CA TYR A 17 -16.03 -0.58 4.22
C TYR A 17 -15.18 -0.03 5.39
N GLN A 18 -15.24 -0.66 6.57
CA GLN A 18 -14.44 -0.25 7.73
C GLN A 18 -12.95 -0.49 7.49
N LEU A 19 -12.59 -1.56 6.74
CA LEU A 19 -11.22 -1.82 6.35
C LEU A 19 -10.67 -0.70 5.46
N SER A 20 -11.48 -0.19 4.54
CA SER A 20 -11.07 0.94 3.68
C SER A 20 -10.78 2.19 4.51
N ILE A 21 -11.66 2.54 5.46
CA ILE A 21 -11.48 3.69 6.35
C ILE A 21 -10.23 3.53 7.20
N ILE A 22 -10.08 2.37 7.88
CA ILE A 22 -8.92 2.10 8.73
C ILE A 22 -7.63 2.20 7.93
N LEU A 23 -7.59 1.59 6.74
CA LEU A 23 -6.42 1.62 5.88
C LEU A 23 -6.12 3.05 5.39
N GLY A 24 -7.13 3.80 4.96
CA GLY A 24 -6.95 5.17 4.48
C GLY A 24 -6.51 6.14 5.55
N CYS A 25 -7.11 6.08 6.74
CA CYS A 25 -6.66 6.83 7.91
C CYS A 25 -5.24 6.42 8.30
N GLY A 26 -4.95 5.12 8.33
CA GLY A 26 -3.61 4.60 8.64
C GLY A 26 -2.54 5.12 7.67
N ILE A 27 -2.79 5.01 6.36
CA ILE A 27 -1.87 5.52 5.33
C ILE A 27 -1.75 7.05 5.41
N GLY A 28 -2.87 7.77 5.58
CA GLY A 28 -2.83 9.23 5.69
C GLY A 28 -2.00 9.71 6.88
N VAL A 29 -2.21 9.12 8.06
CA VAL A 29 -1.38 9.42 9.25
C VAL A 29 0.06 9.02 9.02
N PHE A 30 0.32 7.84 8.44
CA PHE A 30 1.67 7.38 8.12
C PHE A 30 2.39 8.39 7.20
N THR A 31 1.76 8.84 6.11
CA THR A 31 2.34 9.83 5.18
C THR A 31 2.62 11.16 5.88
N LEU A 32 1.71 11.64 6.72
CA LEU A 32 1.92 12.88 7.48
C LEU A 32 3.13 12.74 8.43
N VAL A 33 3.19 11.64 9.18
CA VAL A 33 4.29 11.37 10.12
C VAL A 33 5.61 11.20 9.38
N SER A 34 5.62 10.53 8.21
CA SER A 34 6.82 10.34 7.40
C SER A 34 7.41 11.65 6.89
N GLY A 35 6.60 12.71 6.72
CA GLY A 35 7.11 14.05 6.41
C GLY A 35 7.70 14.79 7.61
N ILE A 36 7.16 14.55 8.80
CA ILE A 36 7.54 15.26 10.03
C ILE A 36 8.80 14.64 10.65
N VAL A 37 8.91 13.32 10.69
CA VAL A 37 10.00 12.62 11.38
C VAL A 37 11.38 13.06 10.85
N PRO A 38 11.66 13.04 9.54
CA PRO A 38 12.96 13.47 9.01
C PRO A 38 13.26 14.96 9.27
N ALA A 39 12.23 15.81 9.34
CA ALA A 39 12.40 17.23 9.64
C ALA A 39 12.85 17.49 11.08
N ILE A 40 12.52 16.58 12.01
CA ILE A 40 12.92 16.65 13.42
C ILE A 40 14.26 15.94 13.63
N THR A 41 14.43 14.75 13.05
CA THR A 41 15.60 13.90 13.32
C THR A 41 16.85 14.31 12.55
N GLY A 42 16.69 14.91 11.37
CA GLY A 42 17.81 15.28 10.51
C GLY A 42 18.69 14.08 10.13
N TRP A 43 18.14 12.87 10.14
CA TRP A 43 18.91 11.64 9.89
C TRP A 43 19.35 11.55 8.43
N GLU A 44 20.63 11.85 8.20
CA GLU A 44 21.30 11.69 6.92
C GLU A 44 22.30 10.53 6.95
N SER A 45 22.82 10.17 5.78
CA SER A 45 23.86 9.15 5.67
C SER A 45 25.23 9.81 5.80
N ASP A 46 26.12 9.22 6.60
CA ASP A 46 27.49 9.72 6.79
C ASP A 46 28.43 9.35 5.61
N SER A 47 27.96 8.52 4.68
CA SER A 47 28.74 8.08 3.52
C SER A 47 28.87 9.21 2.48
N PRO A 48 30.04 9.42 1.86
CA PRO A 48 30.19 10.40 0.78
C PRO A 48 29.42 10.01 -0.50
N VAL A 49 29.08 8.72 -0.64
CA VAL A 49 28.30 8.19 -1.77
C VAL A 49 26.91 7.82 -1.26
N HIS A 50 25.96 8.74 -1.39
CA HIS A 50 24.55 8.54 -1.12
C HIS A 50 23.71 9.58 -1.89
N ARG A 51 22.38 9.40 -1.93
CA ARG A 51 21.45 10.38 -2.49
C ARG A 51 20.91 11.31 -1.42
N THR A 52 20.93 12.62 -1.67
CA THR A 52 20.21 13.58 -0.84
C THR A 52 18.70 13.53 -1.13
N VAL A 53 17.92 13.30 -0.08
CA VAL A 53 16.45 13.20 -0.21
C VAL A 53 15.87 14.60 -0.30
N PHE A 54 15.02 14.84 -1.30
CA PHE A 54 14.46 16.16 -1.62
C PHE A 54 15.49 17.27 -1.93
N GLY A 55 16.66 16.90 -2.48
CA GLY A 55 17.63 17.88 -2.99
C GLY A 55 16.98 18.83 -4.01
N GLY A 56 17.17 20.13 -3.84
CA GLY A 56 16.64 21.17 -4.74
C GLY A 56 15.14 21.49 -4.60
N ILE A 57 14.43 20.87 -3.64
CA ILE A 57 13.01 21.13 -3.42
C ILE A 57 12.81 22.19 -2.32
N PRO A 58 12.10 23.31 -2.60
CA PRO A 58 11.83 24.34 -1.59
C PRO A 58 11.05 23.79 -0.39
N GLY A 59 11.42 24.23 0.82
CA GLY A 59 10.75 23.84 2.08
C GLY A 59 9.22 23.99 2.06
N PRO A 60 8.65 25.12 1.60
CA PRO A 60 7.19 25.29 1.52
C PRO A 60 6.49 24.23 0.67
N LEU A 61 7.13 23.75 -0.40
CA LEU A 61 6.54 22.72 -1.27
C LEU A 61 6.51 21.35 -0.57
N LYS A 62 7.53 21.03 0.23
CA LYS A 62 7.54 19.81 1.07
C LYS A 62 6.38 19.87 2.06
N ILE A 63 6.18 21.00 2.73
CA ILE A 63 5.08 21.20 3.69
C ILE A 63 3.72 21.06 3.00
N ALA A 64 3.52 21.69 1.83
CA ALA A 64 2.29 21.56 1.06
C ALA A 64 2.02 20.10 0.66
N PHE A 65 3.04 19.36 0.22
CA PHE A 65 2.91 17.94 -0.12
C PHE A 65 2.47 17.10 1.08
N TYR A 66 3.18 17.21 2.20
CA TYR A 66 2.91 16.43 3.41
C TYR A 66 1.67 16.86 4.19
N THR A 67 0.97 17.92 3.77
CA THR A 67 -0.32 18.33 4.34
C THR A 67 -1.49 17.98 3.43
N VAL A 68 -1.38 18.30 2.13
CA VAL A 68 -2.45 18.08 1.16
C VAL A 68 -2.64 16.60 0.83
N ILE A 69 -1.54 15.86 0.61
CA ILE A 69 -1.63 14.46 0.18
C ILE A 69 -2.29 13.55 1.24
N PRO A 70 -1.94 13.61 2.54
CA PRO A 70 -2.65 12.86 3.56
C PRO A 70 -4.16 13.12 3.60
N VAL A 71 -4.57 14.39 3.48
CA VAL A 71 -5.98 14.77 3.45
C VAL A 71 -6.69 14.13 2.25
N MET A 72 -6.07 14.18 1.07
CA MET A 72 -6.61 13.56 -0.15
C MET A 72 -6.69 12.03 -0.05
N LEU A 73 -5.71 11.38 0.59
CA LEU A 73 -5.72 9.93 0.82
C LEU A 73 -6.85 9.52 1.76
N ILE A 74 -7.04 10.24 2.87
CA ILE A 74 -8.14 10.00 3.82
C ILE A 74 -9.47 10.24 3.11
N TRP A 75 -9.64 11.37 2.43
CA TRP A 75 -10.87 11.69 1.71
C TRP A 75 -11.20 10.66 0.64
N GLY A 76 -10.23 10.26 -0.19
CA GLY A 76 -10.42 9.24 -1.22
C GLY A 76 -10.82 7.89 -0.63
N SER A 77 -10.21 7.51 0.50
CA SER A 77 -10.61 6.31 1.25
C SER A 77 -12.05 6.38 1.75
N LEU A 78 -12.50 7.51 2.31
CA LEU A 78 -13.88 7.68 2.75
C LEU A 78 -14.86 7.53 1.58
N ARG A 79 -14.55 8.12 0.41
CA ARG A 79 -15.34 7.95 -0.82
C ARG A 79 -15.36 6.52 -1.32
N PHE A 80 -14.23 5.82 -1.20
CA PHE A 80 -14.16 4.40 -1.55
C PHE A 80 -14.99 3.54 -0.57
N ALA A 81 -14.99 3.87 0.72
CA ALA A 81 -15.82 3.22 1.73
C ALA A 81 -17.32 3.37 1.43
N ASP A 82 -17.77 4.56 1.00
CA ASP A 82 -19.14 4.79 0.53
C ASP A 82 -19.49 3.85 -0.64
N ARG A 83 -18.55 3.67 -1.59
CA ARG A 83 -18.73 2.74 -2.71
C ARG A 83 -18.82 1.30 -2.22
N ILE A 84 -17.92 0.84 -1.35
CA ILE A 84 -17.98 -0.52 -0.78
C ILE A 84 -19.31 -0.75 -0.07
N ARG A 85 -19.78 0.21 0.73
CA ARG A 85 -21.05 0.12 1.44
C ARG A 85 -22.24 -0.04 0.47
N ASN A 86 -22.16 0.57 -0.71
CA ASN A 86 -23.17 0.37 -1.74
C ASN A 86 -23.13 -1.06 -2.32
N TRP A 87 -21.94 -1.66 -2.48
CA TRP A 87 -21.78 -3.03 -2.97
C TRP A 87 -22.19 -4.07 -1.93
N GLU A 88 -22.05 -3.77 -0.64
CA GLU A 88 -22.53 -4.61 0.47
C GLU A 88 -24.07 -4.78 0.48
N ARG A 89 -24.82 -4.02 -0.32
CA ARG A 89 -26.27 -4.21 -0.51
C ARG A 89 -26.59 -5.47 -1.33
N GLY A 90 -25.62 -6.01 -2.07
CA GLY A 90 -25.77 -7.25 -2.83
C GLY A 90 -25.82 -8.49 -1.93
N ALA A 91 -26.27 -9.62 -2.49
CA ALA A 91 -26.29 -10.90 -1.77
C ALA A 91 -24.87 -11.33 -1.34
N PRO A 92 -24.69 -11.89 -0.13
CA PRO A 92 -23.38 -12.33 0.33
C PRO A 92 -22.84 -13.49 -0.52
N ASP A 93 -21.67 -13.30 -1.11
CA ASP A 93 -20.88 -14.36 -1.76
C ASP A 93 -19.93 -15.02 -0.73
N ASP A 94 -19.95 -16.34 -0.58
CA ASP A 94 -19.02 -17.04 0.33
C ASP A 94 -17.62 -17.13 -0.29
N ARG A 95 -16.78 -16.18 0.10
CA ARG A 95 -15.39 -16.09 -0.38
C ARG A 95 -14.37 -16.77 0.53
N ARG A 96 -14.79 -17.64 1.45
CA ARG A 96 -13.85 -18.31 2.37
C ARG A 96 -12.85 -19.20 1.64
N THR A 97 -11.57 -19.04 1.98
CA THR A 97 -10.52 -19.99 1.61
C THR A 97 -10.54 -21.16 2.58
N THR A 98 -10.66 -22.37 2.05
CA THR A 98 -10.71 -23.64 2.79
C THR A 98 -9.66 -24.60 2.24
N ARG A 99 -9.32 -25.65 3.00
CA ARG A 99 -8.36 -26.67 2.55
C ARG A 99 -8.76 -27.32 1.21
N LYS A 100 -10.07 -27.39 0.91
CA LYS A 100 -10.59 -27.96 -0.34
C LYS A 100 -10.41 -27.02 -1.56
N ASN A 101 -10.42 -25.70 -1.36
CA ASN A 101 -10.38 -24.73 -2.46
C ASN A 101 -9.07 -23.94 -2.56
N VAL A 102 -8.16 -24.06 -1.59
CA VAL A 102 -6.90 -23.30 -1.55
C VAL A 102 -6.05 -23.49 -2.80
N LYS A 103 -5.95 -24.72 -3.33
CA LYS A 103 -5.20 -25.01 -4.55
C LYS A 103 -5.77 -24.26 -5.76
N ARG A 104 -7.10 -24.25 -5.90
CA ARG A 104 -7.80 -23.50 -6.96
C ARG A 104 -7.59 -21.99 -6.79
N ARG A 105 -7.78 -21.46 -5.58
CA ARG A 105 -7.57 -20.04 -5.27
C ARG A 105 -6.15 -19.57 -5.60
N LEU A 106 -5.13 -20.36 -5.28
CA LEU A 106 -3.74 -20.04 -5.62
C LEU A 106 -3.49 -20.10 -7.14
N ALA A 107 -4.08 -21.06 -7.84
CA ALA A 107 -4.00 -21.12 -9.29
C ALA A 107 -4.68 -19.91 -9.96
N ASP A 108 -5.86 -19.52 -9.48
CA ASP A 108 -6.61 -18.35 -9.95
C ASP A 108 -5.85 -17.05 -9.64
N PHE A 109 -5.28 -16.92 -8.43
CA PHE A 109 -4.43 -15.81 -8.05
C PHE A 109 -3.21 -15.70 -8.96
N ARG A 110 -2.51 -16.80 -9.20
CA ARG A 110 -1.38 -16.84 -10.14
C ARG A 110 -1.83 -16.42 -11.54
N ALA A 111 -2.95 -16.92 -12.04
CA ALA A 111 -3.46 -16.52 -13.35
C ALA A 111 -3.77 -15.02 -13.42
N GLY A 112 -4.27 -14.43 -12.33
CA GLY A 112 -4.54 -13.00 -12.20
C GLY A 112 -3.28 -12.14 -12.14
N VAL A 113 -2.31 -12.49 -11.28
CA VAL A 113 -1.03 -11.76 -11.15
C VAL A 113 -0.23 -11.78 -12.44
N TYR A 114 -0.26 -12.90 -13.18
CA TYR A 114 0.34 -13.00 -14.51
C TYR A 114 -0.57 -12.51 -15.65
N MET A 115 -1.71 -11.91 -15.33
CA MET A 115 -2.60 -11.24 -16.30
C MET A 115 -2.98 -12.10 -17.50
N ARG A 116 -3.11 -13.42 -17.29
CA ARG A 116 -3.28 -14.41 -18.36
C ARG A 116 -4.50 -14.15 -19.25
N THR A 117 -5.53 -13.53 -18.69
CA THR A 117 -6.76 -13.17 -19.42
C THR A 117 -6.55 -11.96 -20.34
N LEU A 118 -5.73 -10.99 -19.95
CA LEU A 118 -5.40 -9.80 -20.74
C LEU A 118 -4.47 -10.15 -21.90
N LEU A 119 -3.56 -11.11 -21.70
CA LEU A 119 -2.65 -11.62 -22.73
C LEU A 119 -3.35 -12.36 -23.89
N ARG A 120 -4.67 -12.55 -23.82
CA ARG A 120 -5.45 -13.11 -24.93
C ARG A 120 -5.52 -12.16 -26.13
N ASP A 121 -5.41 -10.86 -25.89
CA ASP A 121 -5.16 -9.84 -26.90
C ASP A 121 -3.71 -9.39 -26.77
N SER A 122 -2.91 -9.56 -27.83
CA SER A 122 -1.47 -9.31 -27.78
C SER A 122 -1.14 -7.82 -27.58
N ALA A 123 -1.91 -6.90 -28.16
CA ALA A 123 -1.66 -5.47 -28.06
C ALA A 123 -2.04 -4.94 -26.67
N ALA A 124 -3.24 -5.28 -26.19
CA ALA A 124 -3.67 -4.90 -24.84
C ALA A 124 -2.82 -5.58 -23.76
N GLY A 125 -2.46 -6.85 -23.98
CA GLY A 125 -1.62 -7.64 -23.09
C GLY A 125 -0.22 -7.07 -22.91
N LEU A 126 0.43 -6.64 -24.00
CA LEU A 126 1.75 -6.00 -23.92
C LEU A 126 1.71 -4.69 -23.13
N MET A 127 0.78 -3.80 -23.48
CA MET A 127 0.65 -2.50 -22.80
C MET A 127 0.41 -2.65 -21.29
N HIS A 128 -0.54 -3.51 -20.89
CA HIS A 128 -0.85 -3.73 -19.48
C HIS A 128 0.31 -4.37 -18.73
N SER A 129 1.04 -5.29 -19.38
CA SER A 129 2.21 -5.92 -18.77
C SER A 129 3.30 -4.88 -18.48
N MET A 130 3.60 -3.99 -19.43
CA MET A 130 4.58 -2.92 -19.23
C MET A 130 4.19 -2.00 -18.07
N ILE A 131 2.92 -1.61 -17.99
CA ILE A 131 2.41 -0.77 -16.89
C ILE A 131 2.48 -1.52 -15.56
N TYR A 132 2.00 -2.75 -15.50
CA TYR A 132 1.91 -3.51 -14.25
C TYR A 132 3.29 -3.84 -13.67
N PHE A 133 4.15 -4.46 -14.47
CA PHE A 133 5.48 -4.83 -13.99
C PHE A 133 6.35 -3.59 -13.75
N GLY A 134 6.24 -2.57 -14.60
CA GLY A 134 6.88 -1.27 -14.37
C GLY A 134 6.43 -0.64 -13.05
N PHE A 135 5.12 -0.64 -12.76
CA PHE A 135 4.58 -0.15 -11.50
C PHE A 135 5.07 -0.96 -10.30
N LEU A 136 5.14 -2.29 -10.39
CA LEU A 136 5.66 -3.13 -9.30
C LEU A 136 7.13 -2.83 -8.98
N VAL A 137 7.96 -2.65 -10.01
CA VAL A 137 9.37 -2.24 -9.84
C VAL A 137 9.43 -0.86 -9.20
N LEU A 138 8.69 0.12 -9.72
CA LEU A 138 8.65 1.48 -9.19
C LEU A 138 8.18 1.50 -7.72
N LEU A 139 7.14 0.74 -7.40
CA LEU A 139 6.64 0.60 -6.03
C LEU A 139 7.71 0.02 -5.11
N GLY A 140 8.40 -1.04 -5.55
CA GLY A 140 9.49 -1.64 -4.77
C GLY A 140 10.64 -0.67 -4.52
N VAL A 141 11.15 -0.05 -5.57
CA VAL A 141 12.21 0.97 -5.54
C VAL A 141 11.82 2.14 -4.63
N THR A 142 10.61 2.70 -4.79
CA THR A 142 10.12 3.83 -3.98
C THR A 142 9.95 3.44 -2.51
N THR A 143 9.46 2.23 -2.23
CA THR A 143 9.30 1.73 -0.86
C THR A 143 10.66 1.57 -0.19
N VAL A 144 11.65 1.01 -0.91
CA VAL A 144 13.02 0.88 -0.42
C VAL A 144 13.64 2.25 -0.10
N LEU A 145 13.43 3.26 -0.94
CA LEU A 145 13.88 4.63 -0.67
C LEU A 145 13.24 5.24 0.57
N GLU A 146 11.92 5.09 0.72
CA GLU A 146 11.21 5.66 1.87
C GLU A 146 11.67 4.98 3.17
N ILE A 147 11.84 3.66 3.16
CA ILE A 147 12.33 2.92 4.32
C ILE A 147 13.72 3.42 4.74
N ASP A 148 14.67 3.50 3.80
CA ASP A 148 16.02 3.99 4.09
C ASP A 148 16.01 5.45 4.59
N HIS A 149 15.16 6.30 4.01
CA HIS A 149 15.00 7.69 4.45
C HIS A 149 14.56 7.80 5.91
N GLN A 150 13.59 6.99 6.33
CA GLN A 150 13.05 6.99 7.69
C GLN A 150 13.96 6.30 8.73
N MET A 151 14.94 5.49 8.29
CA MET A 151 15.84 4.78 9.20
C MET A 151 16.90 5.70 9.84
N PRO A 152 17.30 5.43 11.10
CA PRO A 152 18.45 6.11 11.72
C PRO A 152 19.75 5.76 10.99
N PRO A 153 20.81 6.59 11.09
CA PRO A 153 22.05 6.41 10.34
C PRO A 153 22.65 4.99 10.43
N ALA A 154 22.60 4.38 11.63
CA ALA A 154 23.10 3.02 11.87
C ALA A 154 22.35 1.90 11.12
N LEU A 155 21.13 2.16 10.64
CA LEU A 155 20.29 1.20 9.91
C LEU A 155 20.12 1.55 8.43
N LYS A 156 20.59 2.72 7.98
CA LYS A 156 20.59 3.08 6.56
C LYS A 156 21.50 2.13 5.79
N PHE A 157 21.08 1.71 4.60
CA PHE A 157 21.78 0.72 3.78
C PHE A 157 21.96 1.16 2.32
N LEU A 158 21.23 2.17 1.84
CA LEU A 158 21.39 2.73 0.49
C LEU A 158 22.55 3.74 0.44
N HIS A 159 23.76 3.27 0.69
CA HIS A 159 24.98 4.07 0.55
C HIS A 159 26.15 3.24 -0.01
N GLY A 160 27.22 3.91 -0.43
CA GLY A 160 28.43 3.24 -0.94
C GLY A 160 28.15 2.37 -2.16
N ASP A 161 28.68 1.15 -2.17
CA ASP A 161 28.54 0.22 -3.29
C ASP A 161 27.13 -0.36 -3.42
N VAL A 162 26.38 -0.48 -2.31
CA VAL A 162 24.96 -0.88 -2.34
C VAL A 162 24.16 0.15 -3.12
N TYR A 163 24.37 1.44 -2.83
CA TYR A 163 23.72 2.51 -3.58
C TYR A 163 24.11 2.53 -5.06
N ARG A 164 25.40 2.30 -5.38
CA ARG A 164 25.86 2.24 -6.79
C ARG A 164 25.18 1.11 -7.55
N GLY A 165 25.12 -0.09 -6.98
CA GLY A 165 24.43 -1.23 -7.60
C GLY A 165 22.92 -1.02 -7.70
N TYR A 166 22.34 -0.29 -6.76
CA TYR A 166 20.92 0.07 -6.75
C TYR A 166 20.55 1.13 -7.82
N ALA A 167 21.46 2.06 -8.10
CA ALA A 167 21.22 3.20 -9.00
C ALA A 167 21.56 2.92 -10.48
N LEU A 168 22.19 1.79 -10.79
CA LEU A 168 22.51 1.30 -12.14
C LEU A 168 21.33 0.52 -12.73
#